data_AF-C4WXX9-F1
#
_entry.id   AF-C4WXX9-F1
#
_cell.length_a   1.000
_cell.length_b   1.000
_cell.length_c   1.000
_cell.angle_alpha   90.00
_cell.angle_beta   90.00
_cell.angle_gamma   90.00
#
_symmetry.space_group_name_H-M   'P 1'
#
loop_
_entity.id
_entity.type
_entity.pdbx_description
1 polymer ?
#
loop_
_entity_poly.entity_id
_entity_poly.type
_entity_poly.pdbx_seq_one_letter_code
_entity_poly.pdbx_strand_id
1 'polypeptide(L)'
;MFRSDAVPSLATSSLDWETMEQYFFWQLVSAHDIDIKVILSNITKLDYNNHPETLTSILLTLKKEKPTLDLLKPILCREIKPLNDQFVISVISSWYLEHGDNVANLVSQLLISRCPVVSPTKRKRGQGQGLGSRGGVAPPSAERILGHMERIRSRGTCPVLFRAEGMQKALQIAQAACTDTQRMLFSNLFQLLEEDEPHTPTTNRNSTSGKRGRKAAPTFGNSNKKNAKSVIKDLSDSSEESSEEEEVIKPRQTKKTEKNKCSRL
;
A
#
# COMPACT_ATOMS: atom_id res chain seq x y z
N MET A 1 -18.16 -30.03 20.79
CA MET A 1 -18.22 -30.89 19.60
C MET A 1 -16.91 -30.84 18.82
N PHE A 2 -16.22 -29.69 18.76
CA PHE A 2 -14.86 -29.60 18.23
C PHE A 2 -13.82 -29.73 19.33
N ARG A 3 -12.81 -30.54 19.04
CA ARG A 3 -11.52 -30.59 19.72
C ARG A 3 -10.60 -29.68 18.91
N SER A 4 -9.98 -28.67 19.52
CA SER A 4 -9.23 -27.62 18.80
C SER A 4 -8.13 -28.19 17.88
N ASP A 5 -7.59 -29.36 18.24
CA ASP A 5 -6.64 -30.18 17.50
C ASP A 5 -7.20 -30.80 16.21
N ALA A 6 -8.52 -31.04 16.12
CA ALA A 6 -9.15 -31.62 14.94
C ALA A 6 -9.57 -30.59 13.88
N VAL A 7 -9.64 -29.30 14.25
CA VAL A 7 -10.15 -28.23 13.37
C VAL A 7 -9.34 -28.07 12.09
N PRO A 8 -7.99 -28.07 12.08
CA PRO A 8 -7.22 -28.02 10.82
C PRO A 8 -7.55 -29.15 9.85
N SER A 9 -7.72 -30.36 10.38
CA SER A 9 -8.04 -31.53 9.58
C SER A 9 -9.45 -31.41 9.01
N LEU A 10 -10.43 -31.07 9.85
CA LEU A 10 -11.81 -30.89 9.40
C LEU A 10 -11.95 -29.72 8.42
N ALA A 11 -11.25 -28.61 8.64
CA ALA A 11 -11.25 -27.47 7.73
C ALA A 11 -10.63 -27.81 6.36
N THR A 12 -9.74 -28.79 6.31
CA THR A 12 -9.22 -29.31 5.03
C THR A 12 -10.22 -30.24 4.37
N SER A 13 -10.84 -31.15 5.14
CA SER A 13 -11.88 -32.06 4.63
C SER A 13 -13.14 -31.31 4.19
N SER A 14 -13.47 -30.19 4.83
CA SER A 14 -14.66 -29.40 4.51
C SER A 14 -14.55 -28.68 3.17
N LEU A 15 -13.36 -28.61 2.57
CA LEU A 15 -13.20 -28.01 1.24
C LEU A 15 -13.96 -28.78 0.16
N ASP A 16 -14.20 -30.08 0.36
CA ASP A 16 -14.95 -30.94 -0.54
C ASP A 16 -16.45 -31.03 -0.19
N TRP A 17 -16.89 -30.33 0.87
CA TRP A 17 -18.29 -30.33 1.31
C TRP A 17 -19.14 -29.34 0.51
N GLU A 18 -20.45 -29.51 0.53
CA GLU A 18 -21.38 -28.58 -0.12
C GLU A 18 -21.36 -27.19 0.54
N THR A 19 -21.73 -26.14 -0.19
CA THR A 19 -21.74 -24.74 0.29
C THR A 19 -22.47 -24.58 1.64
N MET A 20 -23.62 -25.22 1.81
CA MET A 20 -24.40 -25.14 3.07
C MET A 20 -23.69 -25.85 4.23
N GLU A 21 -23.04 -26.97 3.97
CA GLU A 21 -22.28 -27.72 4.98
C GLU A 21 -21.04 -26.93 5.41
N GLN A 22 -20.31 -26.34 4.46
CA GLN A 22 -19.20 -25.43 4.76
C GLN A 22 -19.66 -24.23 5.60
N TYR A 23 -20.81 -23.63 5.25
CA TYR A 23 -21.36 -22.53 6.01
C TYR A 23 -21.65 -22.91 7.46
N PHE A 24 -22.36 -24.02 7.70
CA PHE A 24 -22.66 -24.49 9.05
C PHE A 24 -21.40 -24.86 9.83
N PHE A 25 -20.43 -25.49 9.18
CA PHE A 25 -19.13 -25.78 9.79
C PHE A 25 -18.45 -24.50 10.28
N TRP A 26 -18.36 -23.47 9.44
CA TRP A 26 -17.70 -22.21 9.80
C TRP A 26 -18.48 -21.41 10.86
N GLN A 27 -19.81 -21.50 10.91
CA GLN A 27 -20.59 -20.95 12.03
C GLN A 27 -20.25 -21.65 13.35
N LEU A 28 -20.13 -22.97 13.34
CA LEU A 28 -19.76 -23.74 14.53
C LEU A 28 -18.32 -23.45 14.97
N VAL A 29 -17.38 -23.37 14.03
CA VAL A 29 -15.98 -22.99 14.32
C VAL A 29 -15.92 -21.61 14.96
N SER A 30 -16.65 -20.65 14.40
CA SER A 30 -16.70 -19.28 14.94
C SER A 30 -17.31 -19.22 16.35
N ALA A 31 -18.25 -20.11 16.68
CA ALA A 31 -18.87 -20.19 18.00
C ALA A 31 -17.96 -20.82 19.07
N HIS A 32 -16.90 -21.52 18.67
CA HIS A 32 -16.03 -22.28 19.57
C HIS A 32 -14.72 -21.55 19.97
N ASP A 33 -14.60 -20.26 19.65
CA ASP A 33 -13.45 -19.40 20.00
C ASP A 33 -12.08 -20.04 19.66
N ILE A 34 -11.99 -20.61 18.46
CA ILE A 34 -10.79 -21.30 17.98
C ILE A 34 -9.77 -20.25 17.53
N ASP A 35 -8.53 -20.39 17.99
CA ASP A 35 -7.43 -19.51 17.57
C ASP A 35 -7.27 -19.53 16.05
N ILE A 36 -7.42 -18.37 15.44
CA ILE A 36 -7.32 -18.17 14.00
C ILE A 36 -5.98 -18.64 13.42
N LYS A 37 -4.90 -18.66 14.21
CA LYS A 37 -3.59 -19.17 13.76
C LYS A 37 -3.65 -20.63 13.32
N VAL A 38 -4.49 -21.42 13.98
CA VAL A 38 -4.74 -22.83 13.65
C VAL A 38 -5.33 -22.95 12.25
N ILE A 39 -6.25 -22.05 11.91
CA ILE A 39 -6.94 -21.98 10.61
C ILE A 39 -6.00 -21.43 9.51
N LEU A 40 -5.20 -20.41 9.83
CA LEU A 40 -4.27 -19.78 8.87
C LEU A 40 -3.14 -20.70 8.39
N SER A 41 -2.87 -21.79 9.09
CA SER A 41 -1.84 -22.77 8.71
C SER A 41 -2.00 -23.34 7.29
N ASN A 42 -3.23 -23.36 6.77
CA ASN A 42 -3.55 -23.89 5.43
C ASN A 42 -3.87 -22.81 4.39
N ILE A 43 -3.73 -21.52 4.70
CA ILE A 43 -4.22 -20.42 3.85
C ILE A 43 -3.61 -20.40 2.44
N THR A 44 -2.36 -20.86 2.29
CA THR A 44 -1.67 -20.92 1.00
C THR A 44 -2.17 -22.04 0.10
N LYS A 45 -2.91 -23.02 0.63
CA LYS A 45 -3.50 -24.13 -0.14
C LYS A 45 -4.89 -23.79 -0.67
N LEU A 46 -5.51 -22.73 -0.17
CA LEU A 46 -6.86 -22.36 -0.57
C LEU A 46 -6.85 -21.69 -1.95
N ASP A 47 -7.66 -22.16 -2.89
CA ASP A 47 -7.88 -21.44 -4.15
C ASP A 47 -9.00 -20.41 -4.00
N TYR A 48 -8.87 -19.27 -4.67
CA TYR A 48 -9.83 -18.16 -4.57
C TYR A 48 -11.19 -18.50 -5.19
N ASN A 49 -11.20 -19.21 -6.32
CA ASN A 49 -12.43 -19.52 -7.03
C ASN A 49 -13.08 -20.80 -6.51
N ASN A 50 -12.27 -21.77 -6.06
CA ASN A 50 -12.79 -23.07 -5.62
C ASN A 50 -13.17 -23.11 -4.14
N HIS A 51 -12.64 -22.24 -3.29
CA HIS A 51 -12.94 -22.24 -1.85
C HIS A 51 -13.49 -20.89 -1.31
N PRO A 52 -14.52 -20.29 -1.95
CA PRO A 52 -15.01 -18.97 -1.59
C PRO A 52 -15.66 -18.93 -0.18
N GLU A 53 -16.36 -19.97 0.25
CA GLU A 53 -17.02 -20.04 1.57
C GLU A 53 -15.99 -20.03 2.70
N THR A 54 -14.94 -20.85 2.54
CA THR A 54 -13.85 -20.95 3.50
C THR A 54 -13.04 -19.65 3.56
N LEU A 55 -12.67 -19.06 2.41
CA LEU A 55 -11.96 -17.78 2.39
C LEU A 55 -12.80 -16.64 2.97
N THR A 56 -14.10 -16.61 2.69
CA THR A 56 -15.00 -15.60 3.26
C THR A 56 -15.07 -15.73 4.78
N SER A 57 -15.19 -16.94 5.30
CA SER A 57 -15.24 -17.20 6.75
C SER A 57 -13.94 -16.79 7.45
N ILE A 58 -12.79 -17.12 6.85
CA ILE A 58 -11.47 -16.68 7.36
C ILE A 58 -11.35 -15.16 7.32
N LEU A 59 -11.77 -14.50 6.24
CA LEU A 59 -11.76 -13.04 6.12
C LEU A 59 -12.61 -12.39 7.22
N LEU A 60 -13.83 -12.89 7.45
CA LEU A 60 -14.73 -12.36 8.49
C LEU A 60 -14.17 -12.56 9.89
N THR A 61 -13.44 -13.66 10.12
CA THR A 61 -12.76 -13.91 11.40
C THR A 61 -11.57 -12.97 11.56
N LEU A 62 -10.72 -12.81 10.53
CA LEU A 62 -9.58 -11.90 10.52
C LEU A 62 -9.98 -10.45 10.80
N LYS A 63 -11.13 -10.01 10.27
CA LYS A 63 -11.65 -8.65 10.50
C LYS A 63 -11.94 -8.33 11.97
N LYS A 64 -12.12 -9.34 12.83
CA LYS A 64 -12.35 -9.15 14.27
C LYS A 64 -11.05 -9.20 15.08
N GLU A 65 -9.96 -9.63 14.45
CA GLU A 65 -8.66 -9.85 15.09
C GLU A 65 -7.77 -8.63 14.97
N LYS A 66 -7.01 -8.34 16.04
CA LYS A 66 -6.00 -7.28 15.99
C LYS A 66 -4.84 -7.72 15.09
N PRO A 67 -4.40 -6.90 14.13
CA PRO A 67 -3.31 -7.24 13.23
C PRO A 67 -2.02 -7.41 14.01
N THR A 68 -1.34 -8.52 13.75
CA THR A 68 -0.02 -8.85 14.29
C THR A 68 0.85 -9.46 13.20
N LEU A 69 2.17 -9.45 13.38
CA LEU A 69 3.10 -10.06 12.42
C LEU A 69 2.80 -11.54 12.17
N ASP A 70 2.34 -12.27 13.20
CA ASP A 70 2.11 -13.70 13.10
C ASP A 70 0.85 -14.04 12.29
N LEU A 71 -0.15 -13.14 12.26
CA LEU A 71 -1.30 -13.26 11.37
C LEU A 71 -0.96 -12.75 9.96
N LEU A 72 -0.19 -11.67 9.86
CA LEU A 72 0.13 -11.03 8.58
C LEU A 72 1.06 -11.88 7.69
N LYS A 73 2.04 -12.58 8.29
CA LYS A 73 2.97 -13.47 7.56
C LYS A 73 2.25 -14.49 6.67
N PRO A 74 1.37 -15.38 7.19
CA PRO A 74 0.72 -16.40 6.37
C PRO A 74 -0.19 -15.79 5.30
N ILE A 75 -0.86 -14.67 5.58
CA ILE A 75 -1.70 -13.94 4.61
C ILE A 75 -0.85 -13.48 3.42
N LEU A 76 0.29 -12.85 3.68
CA LEU A 76 1.21 -12.38 2.64
C LEU A 76 1.98 -13.51 1.93
N CYS A 77 2.00 -14.73 2.48
CA CYS A 77 2.55 -15.90 1.80
C CYS A 77 1.63 -16.45 0.69
N ARG A 78 0.34 -16.09 0.71
CA ARG A 78 -0.62 -16.43 -0.34
C ARG A 78 -0.14 -15.90 -1.69
N GLU A 79 -0.51 -16.60 -2.76
CA GLU A 79 -0.14 -16.20 -4.11
C GLU A 79 -0.78 -14.87 -4.51
N ILE A 80 -0.09 -14.12 -5.39
CA ILE A 80 -0.58 -12.84 -5.91
C ILE A 80 -1.56 -13.06 -7.08
N LYS A 81 -1.50 -14.24 -7.71
CA LYS A 81 -2.41 -14.68 -8.76
C LYS A 81 -3.44 -15.65 -8.18
N PRO A 82 -4.67 -15.70 -8.71
CA PRO A 82 -5.18 -14.94 -9.86
C PRO A 82 -5.48 -13.45 -9.55
N LEU A 83 -5.54 -12.60 -10.58
CA LEU A 83 -5.74 -11.14 -10.42
C LEU A 83 -7.09 -10.77 -9.79
N ASN A 84 -8.08 -11.65 -9.90
CA ASN A 84 -9.39 -11.50 -9.27
C ASN A 84 -9.37 -11.83 -7.77
N ASP A 85 -8.35 -12.49 -7.23
CA ASP A 85 -8.25 -12.81 -5.81
C ASP A 85 -8.21 -11.53 -4.99
N GLN A 86 -9.29 -11.22 -4.26
CA GLN A 86 -9.40 -10.02 -3.43
C GLN A 86 -9.05 -10.26 -1.97
N PHE A 87 -8.68 -11.48 -1.58
CA PHE A 87 -8.60 -11.86 -0.18
C PHE A 87 -7.59 -10.99 0.60
N VAL A 88 -6.33 -10.98 0.17
CA VAL A 88 -5.26 -10.23 0.87
C VAL A 88 -5.55 -8.73 0.90
N ILE A 89 -6.07 -8.20 -0.19
CA ILE A 89 -6.44 -6.79 -0.35
C ILE A 89 -7.55 -6.42 0.64
N SER A 90 -8.58 -7.27 0.71
CA SER A 90 -9.72 -7.07 1.62
C SER A 90 -9.28 -7.11 3.08
N VAL A 91 -8.41 -8.07 3.45
CA VAL A 91 -7.89 -8.14 4.83
C VAL A 91 -7.10 -6.88 5.16
N ILE A 92 -6.09 -6.53 4.37
CA ILE A 92 -5.20 -5.39 4.68
C ILE A 92 -5.97 -4.08 4.70
N SER A 93 -6.84 -3.84 3.72
CA SER A 93 -7.67 -2.63 3.68
C SER A 93 -8.64 -2.56 4.87
N SER A 94 -9.23 -3.70 5.28
CA SER A 94 -10.10 -3.72 6.45
C SER A 94 -9.36 -3.45 7.75
N TRP A 95 -8.18 -4.05 7.95
CA TRP A 95 -7.36 -3.79 9.11
C TRP A 95 -6.83 -2.36 9.14
N TYR A 96 -6.47 -1.80 7.99
CA TYR A 96 -6.00 -0.41 7.94
C TYR A 96 -7.12 0.56 8.33
N LEU A 97 -8.37 0.29 7.92
CA LEU A 97 -9.51 1.11 8.30
C LEU A 97 -9.70 1.17 9.82
N GLU A 98 -9.44 0.07 10.53
CA GLU A 98 -9.65 -0.03 11.97
C GLU A 98 -8.40 0.30 12.81
N HIS A 99 -7.20 -0.02 12.31
CA HIS A 99 -5.95 0.07 13.07
C HIS A 99 -4.91 1.04 12.47
N GLY A 100 -5.23 1.68 11.34
CA GLY A 100 -4.41 2.73 10.71
C GLY A 100 -2.94 2.35 10.53
N ASP A 101 -2.06 3.26 10.96
CA ASP A 101 -0.61 3.15 10.80
C ASP A 101 0.02 1.91 11.43
N ASN A 102 -0.65 1.26 12.40
CA ASN A 102 -0.16 -0.02 12.93
C ASN A 102 -0.03 -1.07 11.81
N VAL A 103 -0.98 -1.12 10.87
CA VAL A 103 -0.92 -2.05 9.74
C VAL A 103 0.22 -1.69 8.80
N ALA A 104 0.38 -0.41 8.48
CA ALA A 104 1.50 0.07 7.67
C ALA A 104 2.83 -0.35 8.31
N ASN A 105 3.02 -0.11 9.61
CA ASN A 105 4.23 -0.46 10.35
C ASN A 105 4.51 -1.98 10.32
N LEU A 106 3.48 -2.82 10.47
CA LEU A 106 3.65 -4.28 10.38
C LEU A 106 4.09 -4.73 8.99
N VAL A 107 3.48 -4.19 7.92
CA VAL A 107 3.87 -4.50 6.54
C VAL A 107 5.29 -4.01 6.26
N SER A 108 5.61 -2.78 6.67
CA SER A 108 6.94 -2.17 6.54
C SER A 108 8.01 -2.97 7.24
N GLN A 109 7.75 -3.41 8.47
CA GLN A 109 8.66 -4.24 9.24
C GLN A 109 8.94 -5.57 8.52
N LEU A 110 7.90 -6.20 7.96
CA LEU A 110 8.08 -7.41 7.17
C LEU A 110 8.89 -7.16 5.90
N LEU A 111 8.59 -6.08 5.16
CA LEU A 111 9.28 -5.74 3.93
C LEU A 111 10.77 -5.45 4.16
N ILE A 112 11.10 -4.56 5.10
CA ILE A 112 12.49 -4.22 5.45
C ILE A 112 13.26 -5.46 5.89
N SER A 113 12.63 -6.36 6.66
CA SER A 113 13.25 -7.62 7.09
C SER A 113 13.58 -8.59 5.95
N ARG A 114 13.13 -8.30 4.72
CA ARG A 114 13.45 -9.07 3.50
C ARG A 114 14.43 -8.38 2.58
N CYS A 115 14.75 -7.12 2.81
CA CYS A 115 15.75 -6.41 2.03
C CYS A 115 17.15 -6.76 2.57
N PRO A 116 18.12 -7.05 1.68
CA PRO A 116 19.52 -7.19 2.10
C PRO A 116 19.98 -5.90 2.78
N VAL A 117 20.61 -6.03 3.96
CA VAL A 117 21.18 -4.88 4.66
C VAL A 117 22.33 -4.33 3.81
N VAL A 118 22.10 -3.19 3.17
CA VAL A 118 23.16 -2.43 2.50
C VAL A 118 23.95 -1.69 3.57
N SER A 119 24.80 -2.41 4.32
CA SER A 119 25.76 -1.75 5.21
C SER A 119 26.93 -1.21 4.37
N PRO A 120 27.28 0.09 4.45
CA PRO A 120 28.40 0.66 3.70
C PRO A 120 29.78 0.25 4.24
N THR A 121 29.87 -0.58 5.28
CA THR A 121 31.18 -0.84 5.90
C THR A 121 31.29 -2.25 6.50
N LYS A 122 32.26 -2.99 5.97
CA LYS A 122 32.85 -4.26 6.42
C LYS A 122 32.07 -5.57 6.15
N ARG A 123 32.69 -6.28 5.19
CA ARG A 123 32.96 -7.73 5.15
C ARG A 123 31.77 -8.66 4.87
N LYS A 124 31.79 -9.17 3.63
CA LYS A 124 31.43 -10.53 3.20
C LYS A 124 31.49 -11.53 4.37
N ARG A 125 30.34 -11.85 4.94
CA ARG A 125 30.10 -13.10 5.68
C ARG A 125 28.88 -13.75 5.05
N GLY A 126 29.00 -15.07 4.89
CA GLY A 126 28.28 -15.86 3.91
C GLY A 126 26.78 -15.67 3.90
N GLN A 127 26.25 -15.80 2.69
CA GLN A 127 24.98 -16.42 2.38
C GLN A 127 24.75 -17.59 3.38
N GLY A 128 23.96 -17.31 4.41
CA GLY A 128 23.82 -18.16 5.59
C GLY A 128 22.37 -18.13 6.02
N GLN A 129 21.70 -19.24 5.71
CA GLN A 129 20.32 -19.54 6.02
C GLN A 129 19.99 -19.33 7.50
N GLY A 130 18.74 -18.91 7.74
CA GLY A 130 17.95 -19.43 8.85
C GLY A 130 18.24 -18.87 10.24
N LEU A 131 17.57 -17.75 10.58
CA LEU A 131 16.96 -17.71 11.91
C LEU A 131 15.78 -18.67 11.87
N GLY A 132 16.02 -19.90 12.33
CA GLY A 132 15.06 -20.98 12.37
C GLY A 132 13.82 -20.57 13.16
N SER A 133 12.68 -20.47 12.48
CA SER A 133 11.39 -20.60 13.13
C SER A 133 11.06 -22.09 13.16
N ARG A 134 11.22 -22.70 14.34
CA ARG A 134 10.75 -24.06 14.62
C ARG A 134 9.25 -24.13 14.31
N GLY A 135 8.88 -24.80 13.22
CA GLY A 135 7.50 -25.15 12.88
C GLY A 135 6.60 -24.01 12.35
N GLY A 136 7.13 -22.81 12.09
CA GLY A 136 6.35 -21.69 11.57
C GLY A 136 6.33 -21.58 10.05
N VAL A 137 5.25 -21.03 9.48
CA VAL A 137 5.15 -20.69 8.04
C VAL A 137 6.38 -19.85 7.64
N ALA A 138 7.10 -20.30 6.61
CA ALA A 138 8.24 -19.56 6.07
C ALA A 138 7.78 -18.14 5.69
N PRO A 139 8.52 -17.09 6.09
CA PRO A 139 7.98 -15.74 5.98
C PRO A 139 8.09 -15.27 4.51
N PRO A 140 7.19 -14.38 4.04
CA PRO A 140 7.06 -14.08 2.61
C PRO A 140 8.32 -13.39 2.06
N SER A 141 8.61 -13.58 0.77
CA SER A 141 9.71 -12.88 0.08
C SER A 141 9.39 -11.39 -0.13
N ALA A 142 10.41 -10.56 -0.30
CA ALA A 142 10.22 -9.12 -0.59
C ALA A 142 9.34 -8.92 -1.84
N GLU A 143 9.59 -9.67 -2.91
CA GLU A 143 8.80 -9.62 -4.15
C GLU A 143 7.34 -10.00 -3.92
N ARG A 144 7.06 -10.99 -3.06
CA ARG A 144 5.69 -11.37 -2.71
C ARG A 144 4.97 -10.22 -1.99
N ILE A 145 5.64 -9.58 -1.04
CA ILE A 145 5.09 -8.42 -0.30
C ILE A 145 4.82 -7.25 -1.26
N LEU A 146 5.81 -6.88 -2.08
CA LEU A 146 5.69 -5.80 -3.06
C LEU A 146 4.58 -6.07 -4.09
N GLY A 147 4.42 -7.32 -4.53
CA GLY A 147 3.33 -7.68 -5.43
C GLY A 147 1.93 -7.52 -4.81
N HIS A 148 1.77 -7.86 -3.52
CA HIS A 148 0.51 -7.58 -2.82
C HIS A 148 0.29 -6.07 -2.63
N MET A 149 1.34 -5.30 -2.34
CA MET A 149 1.26 -3.84 -2.25
C MET A 149 0.86 -3.20 -3.58
N GLU A 150 1.45 -3.65 -4.69
CA GLU A 150 1.08 -3.19 -6.02
C GLU A 150 -0.38 -3.52 -6.37
N ARG A 151 -0.90 -4.66 -5.88
CA ARG A 151 -2.31 -5.01 -6.05
C ARG A 151 -3.26 -4.12 -5.24
N ILE A 152 -2.89 -3.77 -4.00
CA ILE A 152 -3.67 -2.80 -3.21
C ILE A 152 -3.66 -1.43 -3.90
N ARG A 153 -2.49 -0.99 -4.38
CA ARG A 153 -2.32 0.28 -5.09
C ARG A 153 -3.12 0.36 -6.37
N SER A 154 -2.95 -0.61 -7.27
CA SER A 154 -3.63 -0.64 -8.58
C SER A 154 -5.15 -0.66 -8.47
N ARG A 155 -5.70 -1.18 -7.37
CA ARG A 155 -7.15 -1.16 -7.09
C ARG A 155 -7.63 0.11 -6.40
N GLY A 156 -6.73 0.95 -5.88
CA GLY A 156 -7.09 2.18 -5.17
C GLY A 156 -7.87 1.96 -3.87
N THR A 157 -7.85 0.77 -3.28
CA THR A 157 -8.69 0.44 -2.11
C THR A 157 -8.17 1.03 -0.81
N CYS A 158 -6.86 1.27 -0.70
CA CYS A 158 -6.24 1.83 0.50
C CYS A 158 -5.05 2.74 0.14
N PRO A 159 -5.29 3.89 -0.52
CA PRO A 159 -4.21 4.78 -0.96
C PRO A 159 -3.45 5.40 0.22
N VAL A 160 -4.13 5.60 1.35
CA VAL A 160 -3.57 6.15 2.59
C VAL A 160 -2.49 5.26 3.21
N LEU A 161 -2.54 3.93 2.99
CA LEU A 161 -1.50 2.99 3.43
C LEU A 161 -0.11 3.40 2.93
N PHE A 162 -0.04 3.91 1.70
CA PHE A 162 1.22 4.28 1.06
C PHE A 162 1.76 5.62 1.55
N ARG A 163 0.94 6.47 2.18
CA ARG A 163 1.37 7.75 2.75
C ARG A 163 1.92 7.62 4.18
N ALA A 164 1.69 6.48 4.83
CA ALA A 164 2.24 6.23 6.16
C ALA A 164 3.77 6.27 6.12
N GLU A 165 4.40 6.99 7.05
CA GLU A 165 5.87 7.18 7.06
C GLU A 165 6.64 5.86 7.06
N GLY A 166 6.18 4.89 7.85
CA GLY A 166 6.79 3.57 7.92
C GLY A 166 6.76 2.87 6.56
N MET A 167 5.69 3.06 5.78
CA MET A 167 5.54 2.47 4.44
C MET A 167 6.45 3.16 3.43
N GLN A 168 6.49 4.49 3.43
CA GLN A 168 7.38 5.29 2.58
C GLN A 168 8.85 4.87 2.77
N LYS A 169 9.33 4.85 4.02
CA LYS A 169 10.69 4.40 4.37
C LYS A 169 10.96 2.96 3.92
N ALA A 170 10.01 2.05 4.12
CA ALA A 170 10.17 0.66 3.72
C ALA A 170 10.23 0.47 2.20
N LEU A 171 9.41 1.23 1.45
CA LEU A 171 9.38 1.20 -0.01
C LEU A 171 10.67 1.80 -0.61
N GLN A 172 11.23 2.87 -0.04
CA GLN A 172 12.53 3.42 -0.43
C GLN A 172 13.66 2.39 -0.24
N ILE A 173 13.72 1.74 0.94
CA ILE A 173 14.70 0.68 1.23
C ILE A 173 14.53 -0.49 0.25
N ALA A 174 13.29 -0.90 -0.02
CA ALA A 174 13.01 -1.97 -0.97
C ALA A 174 13.42 -1.61 -2.40
N GLN A 175 13.14 -0.39 -2.86
CA GLN A 175 13.53 0.10 -4.18
C GLN A 175 15.05 0.07 -4.37
N ALA A 176 15.81 0.51 -3.37
CA ALA A 176 17.27 0.48 -3.38
C ALA A 176 17.83 -0.96 -3.40
N ALA A 177 17.11 -1.91 -2.80
CA ALA A 177 17.48 -3.31 -2.77
C ALA A 177 17.06 -4.12 -4.01
N CYS A 178 16.14 -3.61 -4.83
CA CYS A 178 15.62 -4.29 -6.02
C CYS A 178 16.66 -4.38 -7.16
N THR A 179 16.46 -5.35 -8.06
CA THR A 179 17.11 -5.36 -9.38
C THR A 179 16.44 -4.37 -10.33
N ASP A 180 17.06 -4.06 -11.48
CA ASP A 180 16.44 -3.20 -12.52
C ASP A 180 15.11 -3.78 -13.02
N THR A 181 15.04 -5.11 -13.19
CA THR A 181 13.80 -5.80 -13.59
C THR A 181 12.70 -5.64 -12.55
N GLN A 182 13.01 -5.74 -11.25
CA GLN A 182 12.04 -5.54 -10.18
C GLN A 182 11.61 -4.07 -10.06
N ARG A 183 12.53 -3.12 -10.26
CA ARG A 183 12.19 -1.69 -10.31
C ARG A 183 11.23 -1.36 -11.44
N MET A 184 11.40 -1.99 -12.61
CA MET A 184 10.46 -1.83 -13.73
C MET A 184 9.09 -2.44 -13.39
N LEU A 185 9.06 -3.64 -12.79
CA LEU A 185 7.83 -4.35 -12.43
C LEU A 185 6.97 -3.57 -11.42
N PHE A 186 7.59 -2.95 -10.42
CA PHE A 186 6.93 -2.18 -9.37
C PHE A 186 7.08 -0.67 -9.55
N SER A 187 7.34 -0.20 -10.78
CA SER A 187 7.62 1.21 -11.09
C SER A 187 6.50 2.15 -10.61
N ASN A 188 5.24 1.81 -10.90
CA ASN A 188 4.09 2.58 -10.46
C ASN A 188 3.92 2.60 -8.93
N LEU A 189 4.39 1.57 -8.21
CA LEU A 189 4.41 1.56 -6.75
C LEU A 189 5.45 2.55 -6.23
N PHE A 190 6.65 2.52 -6.79
CA PHE A 190 7.75 3.39 -6.37
C PHE A 190 7.58 4.85 -6.78
N GLN A 191 6.76 5.15 -7.79
CA GLN A 191 6.37 6.54 -8.12
C GLN A 191 5.56 7.22 -7.00
N LEU A 192 5.00 6.46 -6.05
CA LEU A 192 4.32 7.03 -4.88
C LEU A 192 5.28 7.48 -3.79
N LEU A 193 6.58 7.22 -3.96
CA LEU A 193 7.58 7.68 -3.01
C LEU A 193 7.66 9.20 -3.08
N GLU A 194 7.39 9.85 -1.96
CA GLU A 194 7.68 11.27 -1.83
C GLU A 194 9.21 11.40 -1.87
N GLU A 195 9.72 12.28 -2.74
CA GLU A 195 11.13 12.64 -2.72
C GLU A 195 11.39 13.28 -1.36
N ASP A 196 12.33 12.71 -0.59
CA ASP A 196 12.92 13.42 0.54
C ASP A 196 13.65 14.64 -0.04
N GLU A 197 12.92 15.74 -0.26
CA GLU A 197 13.47 17.05 -0.51
C GLU A 197 14.39 17.34 0.69
N PRO A 198 15.72 17.40 0.50
CA PRO A 198 16.59 17.80 1.59
C PRO A 198 16.29 19.27 1.83
N HIS A 199 15.44 19.57 2.81
CA HIS A 199 15.08 20.93 3.21
C HIS A 199 16.30 21.84 3.19
N THR A 200 16.34 22.69 2.16
CA THR A 200 17.08 23.93 1.99
C THR A 200 18.51 23.98 2.59
N PRO A 201 19.56 24.19 1.76
CA PRO A 201 20.82 24.67 2.32
C PRO A 201 20.53 26.00 3.00
N THR A 202 20.75 26.04 4.31
CA THR A 202 20.82 27.30 5.05
C THR A 202 21.69 28.27 4.25
N THR A 203 21.09 29.41 3.97
CA THR A 203 21.65 30.57 3.32
C THR A 203 22.87 31.08 4.08
N ASN A 204 24.03 30.43 3.91
CA ASN A 204 25.31 31.05 4.16
C ASN A 204 25.94 31.45 2.83
N ARG A 205 25.64 32.70 2.50
CA ARG A 205 26.41 33.56 1.61
C ARG A 205 27.91 33.36 1.85
N ASN A 206 28.62 32.85 0.85
CA ASN A 206 29.77 33.50 0.24
C ASN A 206 30.53 32.51 -0.64
N SER A 207 30.25 32.54 -1.94
CA SER A 207 31.26 32.27 -2.94
C SER A 207 32.25 33.43 -2.91
N THR A 208 33.53 33.16 -2.62
CA THR A 208 34.65 33.77 -3.36
C THR A 208 35.97 33.11 -2.99
N SER A 209 36.67 32.71 -4.04
CA SER A 209 38.09 32.37 -4.09
C SER A 209 38.96 33.37 -3.33
N GLY A 210 40.04 32.90 -2.67
CA GLY A 210 41.13 33.81 -2.35
C GLY A 210 42.11 33.37 -1.27
N LYS A 211 43.18 32.72 -1.71
CA LYS A 211 44.58 32.85 -1.24
C LYS A 211 44.86 33.59 0.08
N ARG A 212 45.55 32.85 0.96
CA ARG A 212 46.78 33.22 1.70
C ARG A 212 47.24 34.70 1.60
N GLY A 213 47.24 35.37 2.75
CA GLY A 213 48.45 36.01 3.31
C GLY A 213 48.78 37.46 2.95
N ARG A 214 48.77 38.31 4.00
CA ARG A 214 49.66 39.46 4.29
C ARG A 214 49.68 40.64 3.30
N LYS A 215 49.13 41.81 3.69
CA LYS A 215 49.82 42.97 4.32
C LYS A 215 48.95 44.23 4.18
N ALA A 216 49.07 45.14 5.15
CA ALA A 216 48.36 46.41 5.25
C ALA A 216 49.03 47.54 4.47
N ALA A 217 48.23 48.51 3.97
CA ALA A 217 48.45 49.96 4.06
C ALA A 217 47.24 50.73 3.45
N PRO A 218 46.91 51.96 3.92
CA PRO A 218 45.68 52.67 3.54
C PRO A 218 45.93 53.80 2.53
N THR A 219 44.98 54.11 1.65
CA THR A 219 44.87 55.46 1.04
C THR A 219 43.45 55.77 0.56
N PHE A 220 43.08 57.03 0.80
CA PHE A 220 41.88 57.78 0.44
C PHE A 220 41.39 57.65 -1.01
N GLY A 221 40.08 57.86 -1.23
CA GLY A 221 39.54 58.09 -2.57
C GLY A 221 38.02 58.26 -2.59
N ASN A 222 37.58 59.43 -3.02
CA ASN A 222 36.24 59.99 -2.92
C ASN A 222 35.27 59.52 -4.03
N SER A 223 33.98 59.86 -3.85
CA SER A 223 32.98 60.24 -4.88
C SER A 223 31.86 59.26 -5.31
N ASN A 224 30.66 59.54 -4.78
CA ASN A 224 29.47 60.08 -5.48
C ASN A 224 28.97 59.46 -6.81
N LYS A 225 27.72 58.95 -6.79
CA LYS A 225 26.52 59.37 -7.60
C LYS A 225 25.48 58.22 -7.58
N LYS A 226 24.29 58.40 -7.00
CA LYS A 226 23.06 59.10 -7.46
C LYS A 226 22.24 58.35 -8.53
N ASN A 227 21.00 58.07 -8.11
CA ASN A 227 19.72 58.10 -8.85
C ASN A 227 19.48 57.14 -10.03
N ALA A 228 18.35 56.42 -10.01
CA ALA A 228 17.11 56.89 -10.63
C ALA A 228 15.91 55.97 -10.32
N LYS A 229 14.73 56.59 -10.25
CA LYS A 229 13.37 56.04 -10.11
C LYS A 229 12.63 56.25 -11.44
N SER A 230 11.75 55.33 -11.82
CA SER A 230 10.52 55.53 -12.64
C SER A 230 9.70 54.23 -12.51
N VAL A 231 8.38 54.13 -12.22
CA VAL A 231 7.14 54.91 -12.39
C VAL A 231 6.49 54.79 -13.78
N ILE A 232 5.51 53.87 -13.87
CA ILE A 232 4.17 53.88 -14.53
C ILE A 232 4.11 53.91 -16.09
N LYS A 233 3.40 52.93 -16.72
CA LYS A 233 1.99 53.05 -17.20
C LYS A 233 1.49 51.84 -18.04
N ASP A 234 0.20 51.56 -17.86
CA ASP A 234 -0.73 50.61 -18.52
C ASP A 234 -0.86 50.67 -20.06
N LEU A 235 -1.25 49.54 -20.70
CA LEU A 235 -2.58 49.30 -21.34
C LEU A 235 -2.59 48.09 -22.33
N SER A 236 -3.65 47.24 -22.20
CA SER A 236 -4.34 46.34 -23.18
C SER A 236 -3.54 45.29 -23.99
N ASP A 237 -4.03 44.09 -24.39
CA ASP A 237 -5.37 43.51 -24.57
C ASP A 237 -5.27 41.96 -24.75
N SER A 238 -6.42 41.28 -24.64
CA SER A 238 -6.80 39.96 -25.22
C SER A 238 -6.79 38.69 -24.32
N SER A 239 -8.00 38.40 -23.80
CA SER A 239 -8.82 37.17 -23.96
C SER A 239 -8.20 35.79 -23.70
N GLU A 240 -8.79 34.95 -22.83
CA GLU A 240 -10.10 34.30 -22.99
C GLU A 240 -10.33 33.29 -21.84
N GLU A 241 -11.53 33.29 -21.30
CA GLU A 241 -11.98 32.60 -20.08
C GLU A 241 -12.98 31.47 -20.41
N SER A 242 -12.99 30.40 -19.61
CA SER A 242 -14.17 29.53 -19.51
C SER A 242 -14.27 28.90 -18.12
N SER A 243 -15.31 29.31 -17.39
CA SER A 243 -15.68 28.91 -16.03
C SER A 243 -17.00 28.14 -16.05
N GLU A 244 -17.16 27.37 -14.99
CA GLU A 244 -18.18 26.41 -14.58
C GLU A 244 -19.56 27.04 -14.34
N GLU A 245 -20.66 26.31 -14.59
CA GLU A 245 -21.87 26.37 -13.73
C GLU A 245 -22.88 25.23 -13.97
N GLU A 246 -23.43 24.73 -12.85
CA GLU A 246 -24.50 23.74 -12.71
C GLU A 246 -25.89 24.33 -13.02
N GLU A 247 -26.80 23.55 -13.62
CA GLU A 247 -28.24 23.77 -13.42
C GLU A 247 -29.04 22.45 -13.46
N VAL A 248 -29.74 22.19 -12.36
CA VAL A 248 -30.65 21.06 -12.14
C VAL A 248 -32.05 21.40 -12.65
N ILE A 249 -32.59 20.62 -13.59
CA ILE A 249 -34.00 20.75 -14.03
C ILE A 249 -34.75 19.40 -13.96
N LYS A 250 -35.85 19.40 -13.18
CA LYS A 250 -36.86 18.33 -13.05
C LYS A 250 -37.60 18.05 -14.37
N PRO A 251 -37.96 16.80 -14.70
CA PRO A 251 -38.91 16.54 -15.77
C PRO A 251 -40.38 16.52 -15.30
N ARG A 252 -41.22 17.23 -16.06
CA ARG A 252 -42.66 17.44 -15.91
C ARG A 252 -43.43 16.45 -16.82
N GLN A 253 -44.52 15.87 -16.32
CA GLN A 253 -45.43 14.97 -17.08
C GLN A 253 -46.36 15.73 -18.03
N THR A 254 -46.75 15.11 -19.16
CA THR A 254 -48.13 15.14 -19.70
C THR A 254 -48.43 13.99 -20.71
N LYS A 255 -49.44 13.17 -20.35
CA LYS A 255 -50.55 12.47 -21.06
C LYS A 255 -50.62 12.44 -22.62
N LYS A 256 -51.34 11.55 -23.34
CA LYS A 256 -51.98 10.20 -23.19
C LYS A 256 -52.92 10.01 -24.41
N THR A 257 -52.78 8.98 -25.26
CA THR A 257 -53.85 8.39 -26.14
C THR A 257 -53.30 7.13 -26.83
N GLU A 258 -54.07 6.14 -27.31
CA GLU A 258 -55.05 5.23 -26.72
C GLU A 258 -55.00 3.93 -27.58
N LYS A 259 -55.16 2.76 -26.94
CA LYS A 259 -55.60 1.41 -27.39
C LYS A 259 -55.37 0.94 -28.84
N ASN A 260 -54.86 -0.29 -28.97
CA ASN A 260 -55.70 -1.44 -29.37
C ASN A 260 -55.08 -2.80 -29.02
N LYS A 261 -55.92 -3.67 -28.45
CA LYS A 261 -55.73 -5.12 -28.33
C LYS A 261 -55.82 -5.73 -29.73
N CYS A 262 -54.97 -6.69 -30.06
CA CYS A 262 -55.38 -7.80 -30.91
C CYS A 262 -54.69 -9.10 -30.48
N SER A 263 -55.52 -10.12 -30.40
CA SER A 263 -55.30 -11.47 -29.95
C SER A 263 -55.15 -12.42 -31.15
N ARG A 264 -54.36 -13.49 -30.95
CA ARG A 264 -54.32 -14.76 -31.72
C ARG A 264 -53.93 -14.68 -33.20
N LEU A 265 -52.91 -15.47 -33.55
CA LEU A 265 -53.08 -16.69 -34.33
C LEU A 265 -52.17 -17.76 -33.73
#